data_AF-A0A9P0P0U1-F1
#
_entry.id   AF-A0A9P0P0U1-F1
#
_cell.length_a   1.000
_cell.length_b   1.000
_cell.length_c   1.000
_cell.angle_alpha   90.00
_cell.angle_beta   90.00
_cell.angle_gamma   90.00
#
_symmetry.space_group_name_H-M   'P 1'
#
loop_
_entity.id
_entity.type
_entity.pdbx_description
1 polymer ?
#
loop_
_entity_poly.entity_id
_entity_poly.type
_entity_poly.pdbx_seq_one_letter_code
_entity_poly.pdbx_strand_id
1 'polypeptide(L)'
;MVEMFVYFFKSYGLDGYMKLMLRSTSYTSGFAGGGADDRDPLTSQPRAGGGRSCAAPETNGGGMDLGYVTERIIAMWFPAVMSRNQYRHAQRQAAIMLGNKHGDNYMVFNLSEPKRVLRNEHKHVKEVGWAIELAPPLERLCSVCKDIDSWLAGDQHRIAVLHVRGNKDKLGVIVAAYMHYSSICGNAEQALDRFSMRKFLDDNVGPLRLPSNKRYVDYFAGLLSHNIKINAAPMYLTHVTVLGAPTFQNGGCRAFLKIYEGHTPVYTSGVYSVSDGIQQFTVNVTTEGRKGLPLRGDILVKCYHRREESREPIFACQFHTCAVADHTLSFTRQELDIACNGKFISP
;
A
#
# COMPACT_ATOMS: atom_id res chain seq x y z
N MET A 1 -5.11 -20.69 23.36
CA MET A 1 -6.16 -19.72 23.76
C MET A 1 -5.43 -18.43 23.99
N VAL A 2 -5.75 -17.35 23.29
CA VAL A 2 -5.08 -16.08 23.55
C VAL A 2 -6.13 -14.99 23.45
N GLU A 3 -6.28 -14.30 24.57
CA GLU A 3 -7.03 -13.06 24.77
C GLU A 3 -6.10 -11.89 24.45
N MET A 4 -6.62 -10.78 23.91
CA MET A 4 -5.90 -9.51 24.05
C MET A 4 -6.75 -8.25 23.86
N PHE A 5 -6.77 -7.45 24.92
CA PHE A 5 -7.41 -6.15 25.17
C PHE A 5 -6.82 -4.97 24.36
N VAL A 6 -7.54 -3.83 24.29
CA VAL A 6 -7.01 -2.46 24.10
C VAL A 6 -7.94 -1.40 24.78
N TYR A 7 -7.41 -0.20 25.07
CA TYR A 7 -7.95 0.87 25.93
C TYR A 7 -8.17 2.20 25.18
N PHE A 8 -9.04 3.05 25.75
CA PHE A 8 -9.20 4.47 25.40
C PHE A 8 -9.15 5.33 26.65
N PHE A 9 -8.20 6.26 26.71
CA PHE A 9 -8.38 7.46 27.52
C PHE A 9 -7.78 8.67 26.81
N LYS A 10 -8.34 9.84 27.12
CA LYS A 10 -7.82 11.14 26.73
C LYS A 10 -6.99 11.66 27.89
N SER A 11 -5.68 11.79 27.71
CA SER A 11 -4.88 12.88 28.29
C SER A 11 -3.46 12.83 27.72
N TYR A 12 -3.14 13.82 26.87
CA TYR A 12 -1.80 14.14 26.35
C TYR A 12 -1.08 13.06 25.50
N GLY A 13 -1.34 13.09 24.19
CA GLY A 13 -0.42 12.56 23.16
C GLY A 13 -0.64 11.11 22.71
N LEU A 14 -0.72 10.96 21.37
CA LEU A 14 -0.58 9.74 20.54
C LEU A 14 -1.83 8.87 20.25
N ASP A 15 -2.29 9.03 19.00
CA ASP A 15 -3.05 8.22 18.01
C ASP A 15 -3.80 6.92 18.40
N GLY A 16 -4.97 6.69 17.79
CA GLY A 16 -5.78 5.44 17.89
C GLY A 16 -5.28 4.29 17.00
N TYR A 17 -5.78 3.05 17.19
CA TYR A 17 -5.29 1.83 16.50
C TYR A 17 -6.44 0.85 16.09
N MET A 18 -6.19 -0.13 15.22
CA MET A 18 -7.02 -1.27 14.85
C MET A 18 -6.23 -2.55 15.14
N LYS A 19 -6.90 -3.61 15.59
CA LYS A 19 -6.25 -4.90 15.87
C LYS A 19 -6.98 -6.08 15.24
N LEU A 20 -6.24 -6.94 14.56
CA LEU A 20 -6.70 -8.20 13.98
C LEU A 20 -6.07 -9.36 14.73
N MET A 21 -6.89 -10.31 15.19
CA MET A 21 -6.41 -11.55 15.83
C MET A 21 -6.59 -12.77 14.93
N LEU A 22 -5.47 -13.43 14.62
CA LEU A 22 -5.38 -14.60 13.75
C LEU A 22 -5.08 -15.86 14.59
N ARG A 23 -5.58 -17.03 14.19
CA ARG A 23 -5.22 -18.33 14.77
C ARG A 23 -4.50 -19.19 13.73
N SER A 24 -3.52 -19.97 14.17
CA SER A 24 -2.88 -21.05 13.42
C SER A 24 -3.28 -22.39 14.04
N THR A 25 -3.39 -23.44 13.22
CA THR A 25 -3.47 -24.83 13.69
C THR A 25 -2.13 -25.51 13.44
N SER A 26 -1.31 -25.65 14.49
CA SER A 26 -0.19 -26.58 14.51
C SER A 26 -0.51 -27.70 15.51
N TYR A 27 -0.54 -28.94 15.04
CA TYR A 27 -0.37 -30.11 15.89
C TYR A 27 1.14 -30.38 15.99
N THR A 28 1.71 -30.31 17.19
CA THR A 28 2.80 -31.21 17.64
C THR A 28 3.11 -31.02 19.12
N SER A 29 3.37 -32.18 19.74
CA SER A 29 3.85 -32.50 21.09
C SER A 29 4.84 -31.52 21.72
N GLY A 30 4.68 -31.32 23.03
CA GLY A 30 5.53 -30.44 23.84
C GLY A 30 6.91 -31.00 24.16
N PHE A 31 7.76 -30.10 24.65
CA PHE A 31 8.80 -30.34 25.65
C PHE A 31 9.15 -28.99 26.29
N ALA A 32 9.46 -29.03 27.59
CA ALA A 32 9.66 -27.89 28.48
C ALA A 32 11.14 -27.46 28.61
N GLY A 33 11.34 -26.24 29.10
CA GLY A 33 12.61 -25.63 29.55
C GLY A 33 12.74 -24.21 29.00
N GLY A 34 12.84 -23.10 29.75
CA GLY A 34 13.28 -22.87 31.12
C GLY A 34 14.47 -21.92 31.06
N GLY A 35 14.31 -20.65 31.49
CA GLY A 35 15.42 -19.70 31.65
C GLY A 35 15.03 -18.24 31.38
N ALA A 36 15.04 -17.44 32.44
CA ALA A 36 14.80 -15.99 32.45
C ALA A 36 16.06 -15.19 32.08
N ASP A 37 15.89 -13.99 31.52
CA ASP A 37 16.71 -12.85 31.93
C ASP A 37 16.07 -11.50 31.53
N ASP A 38 16.17 -10.55 32.47
CA ASP A 38 15.69 -9.17 32.43
C ASP A 38 16.53 -8.30 31.48
N ARG A 39 15.87 -7.32 30.82
CA ARG A 39 16.28 -5.90 30.79
C ARG A 39 15.35 -5.05 29.90
N ASP A 40 14.91 -3.94 30.51
CA ASP A 40 14.04 -2.89 29.97
C ASP A 40 14.68 -1.98 28.90
N PRO A 41 13.87 -1.19 28.16
CA PRO A 41 14.22 -0.59 26.88
C PRO A 41 14.70 0.87 26.98
N LEU A 42 15.65 1.25 26.11
CA LEU A 42 16.06 2.64 25.92
C LEU A 42 15.30 3.27 24.75
N THR A 43 14.47 4.25 25.11
CA THR A 43 13.75 5.16 24.23
C THR A 43 14.69 6.23 23.67
N SER A 44 14.60 6.56 22.39
CA SER A 44 15.19 7.81 21.87
C SER A 44 14.27 8.43 20.81
N GLN A 45 13.65 9.56 21.17
CA GLN A 45 12.94 10.45 20.26
C GLN A 45 13.91 11.18 19.32
N PRO A 46 13.48 11.58 18.11
CA PRO A 46 14.10 12.68 17.38
C PRO A 46 13.35 14.01 17.58
N ARG A 47 14.16 15.05 17.82
CA ARG A 47 13.81 16.48 17.90
C ARG A 47 13.23 17.04 16.61
N ALA A 48 12.34 18.02 16.78
CA ALA A 48 11.81 18.90 15.74
C ALA A 48 12.90 19.80 15.12
N GLY A 49 12.87 19.95 13.80
CA GLY A 49 13.62 20.94 13.03
C GLY A 49 12.73 21.50 11.93
N GLY A 50 12.40 22.79 12.03
CA GLY A 50 11.57 23.50 11.05
C GLY A 50 12.30 23.69 9.72
N GLY A 51 11.61 23.39 8.62
CA GLY A 51 12.07 23.60 7.25
C GLY A 51 10.96 24.24 6.44
N ARG A 52 11.26 25.42 5.88
CA ARG A 52 10.38 26.31 5.11
C ARG A 52 9.80 25.62 3.88
N SER A 53 8.55 25.97 3.58
CA SER A 53 7.87 25.71 2.32
C SER A 53 8.66 26.30 1.15
N CYS A 54 9.09 25.44 0.22
CA CYS A 54 9.60 25.85 -1.09
C CYS A 54 8.62 25.32 -2.13
N ALA A 55 7.78 26.22 -2.64
CA ALA A 55 6.96 25.96 -3.81
C ALA A 55 7.88 25.68 -5.01
N ALA A 56 7.72 24.50 -5.62
CA ALA A 56 8.36 24.17 -6.89
C ALA A 56 7.74 25.02 -8.02
N PRO A 57 8.51 25.39 -9.06
CA PRO A 57 8.03 26.27 -10.11
C PRO A 57 7.01 25.55 -10.99
N GLU A 58 5.88 26.22 -11.23
CA GLU A 58 4.88 25.81 -12.19
C GLU A 58 5.48 25.83 -13.61
N THR A 59 5.73 24.65 -14.18
CA THR A 59 6.02 24.53 -15.61
C THR A 59 4.71 24.69 -16.38
N ASN A 60 4.57 25.84 -17.05
CA ASN A 60 3.52 26.13 -18.03
C ASN A 60 3.46 25.04 -19.12
N GLY A 61 2.35 24.31 -19.18
CA GLY A 61 2.04 23.35 -20.25
C GLY A 61 1.23 22.15 -19.76
N GLY A 62 -0.06 22.33 -19.44
CA GLY A 62 -0.94 21.37 -18.73
C GLY A 62 -1.28 20.05 -19.43
N GLY A 63 -0.32 19.32 -20.00
CA GLY A 63 -0.55 18.16 -20.86
C GLY A 63 -0.03 16.81 -20.34
N MET A 64 1.06 16.76 -19.58
CA MET A 64 1.75 15.52 -19.13
C MET A 64 3.02 15.92 -18.36
N ASP A 65 3.34 15.21 -17.27
CA ASP A 65 4.64 15.35 -16.61
C ASP A 65 5.54 14.18 -17.03
N LEU A 66 6.77 14.49 -17.43
CA LEU A 66 7.80 13.50 -17.75
C LEU A 66 9.06 13.78 -16.95
N GLY A 67 9.58 12.77 -16.27
CA GLY A 67 10.78 12.88 -15.45
C GLY A 67 11.67 11.64 -15.55
N TYR A 68 12.98 11.82 -15.45
CA TYR A 68 13.92 10.70 -15.37
C TYR A 68 13.99 10.21 -13.93
N VAL A 69 13.68 8.93 -13.73
CA VAL A 69 13.89 8.24 -12.44
C VAL A 69 15.36 7.84 -12.35
N THR A 70 15.90 7.32 -13.44
CA THR A 70 17.34 7.08 -13.69
C THR A 70 17.62 7.43 -15.15
N GLU A 71 18.85 7.26 -15.63
CA GLU A 71 19.16 7.46 -17.06
C GLU A 71 18.36 6.53 -17.99
N ARG A 72 17.97 5.35 -17.48
CA ARG A 72 17.30 4.30 -18.26
C ARG A 72 15.85 4.04 -17.85
N ILE A 73 15.34 4.75 -16.84
CA ILE A 73 13.96 4.65 -16.36
C ILE A 73 13.32 6.04 -16.41
N ILE A 74 12.26 6.18 -17.19
CA ILE A 74 11.48 7.41 -17.34
C ILE A 74 10.13 7.22 -16.68
N ALA A 75 9.68 8.19 -15.89
CA ALA A 75 8.32 8.27 -15.38
C ALA A 75 7.50 9.24 -16.24
N MET A 76 6.30 8.81 -16.61
CA MET A 76 5.36 9.59 -17.41
C MET A 76 4.00 9.61 -16.71
N TRP A 77 3.57 10.79 -16.27
CA TRP A 77 2.35 10.98 -15.52
C TRP A 77 1.34 11.87 -16.24
N PHE A 78 0.07 11.49 -16.17
CA PHE A 78 -1.06 12.24 -16.72
C PHE A 78 -2.09 12.55 -15.63
N PRO A 79 -2.57 13.80 -15.51
CA PRO A 79 -3.65 14.16 -14.60
C PRO A 79 -4.93 13.33 -14.84
N ALA A 80 -5.63 12.98 -13.75
CA ALA A 80 -6.91 12.25 -13.85
C ALA A 80 -7.99 13.06 -14.59
N VAL A 81 -8.01 14.38 -14.34
CA VAL A 81 -8.99 15.35 -14.88
C VAL A 81 -8.90 15.56 -16.39
N MET A 82 -7.84 15.07 -17.02
CA MET A 82 -7.61 15.24 -18.45
C MET A 82 -8.71 14.57 -19.29
N SER A 83 -9.27 15.31 -20.27
CA SER A 83 -10.26 14.74 -21.19
C SER A 83 -9.66 13.59 -22.01
N ARG A 84 -10.51 12.71 -22.55
CA ARG A 84 -10.06 11.58 -23.38
C ARG A 84 -9.25 12.05 -24.61
N ASN A 85 -9.64 13.17 -25.22
CA ASN A 85 -8.98 13.71 -26.41
C ASN A 85 -7.62 14.32 -26.08
N GLN A 86 -7.55 15.14 -25.02
CA GLN A 86 -6.28 15.68 -24.53
C GLN A 86 -5.31 14.56 -24.15
N TYR A 87 -5.79 13.53 -23.43
CA TYR A 87 -4.97 12.39 -23.05
C TYR A 87 -4.42 11.64 -24.27
N ARG A 88 -5.24 11.36 -25.28
CA ARG A 88 -4.78 10.73 -26.53
C ARG A 88 -3.77 11.59 -27.28
N HIS A 89 -4.02 12.90 -27.37
CA HIS A 89 -3.09 13.81 -28.02
C HIS A 89 -1.73 13.85 -27.30
N ALA A 90 -1.73 13.96 -25.98
CA ALA A 90 -0.49 13.97 -25.19
C ALA A 90 0.26 12.63 -25.27
N GLN A 91 -0.45 11.49 -25.30
CA GLN A 91 0.17 10.17 -25.54
C GLN A 91 0.84 10.08 -26.92
N ARG A 92 0.21 10.62 -27.97
CA ARG A 92 0.84 10.70 -29.31
C ARG A 92 2.12 11.52 -29.30
N GLN A 93 2.09 12.68 -28.65
CA GLN A 93 3.29 13.51 -28.51
C GLN A 93 4.40 12.77 -27.75
N ALA A 94 4.06 12.06 -26.68
CA ALA A 94 5.00 11.23 -25.95
C ALA A 94 5.56 10.09 -26.82
N ALA A 95 4.74 9.41 -27.61
CA ALA A 95 5.16 8.35 -28.52
C ALA A 95 6.13 8.87 -29.60
N ILE A 96 5.85 10.03 -30.19
CA ILE A 96 6.74 10.69 -31.16
C ILE A 96 8.07 11.06 -30.49
N MET A 97 8.03 11.67 -29.31
CA MET A 97 9.24 12.06 -28.57
C MET A 97 10.11 10.84 -28.21
N LEU A 98 9.51 9.79 -27.65
CA LEU A 98 10.20 8.56 -27.27
C LEU A 98 10.73 7.83 -28.51
N GLY A 99 9.95 7.77 -29.60
CA GLY A 99 10.38 7.18 -30.86
C GLY A 99 11.56 7.92 -31.49
N ASN A 100 11.53 9.25 -31.51
CA ASN A 100 12.64 10.05 -32.04
C ASN A 100 13.93 9.88 -31.23
N LYS A 101 13.83 9.76 -29.89
CA LYS A 101 15.01 9.68 -29.01
C LYS A 101 15.55 8.25 -28.85
N HIS A 102 14.67 7.25 -28.79
CA HIS A 102 15.01 5.88 -28.41
C HIS A 102 14.66 4.83 -29.47
N GLY A 103 14.01 5.22 -30.58
CA GLY A 103 13.53 4.27 -31.58
C GLY A 103 12.61 3.22 -30.97
N ASP A 104 12.89 1.95 -31.27
CA ASP A 104 12.18 0.80 -30.72
C ASP A 104 12.74 0.33 -29.36
N ASN A 105 13.73 1.01 -28.79
CA ASN A 105 14.41 0.57 -27.55
C ASN A 105 13.67 0.96 -26.28
N TYR A 106 12.40 1.38 -26.32
CA TYR A 106 11.63 1.67 -25.11
C TYR A 106 10.42 0.75 -24.94
N MET A 107 10.10 0.44 -23.69
CA MET A 107 8.87 -0.28 -23.32
C MET A 107 8.07 0.51 -22.30
N VAL A 108 6.76 0.64 -22.55
CA VAL A 108 5.82 1.30 -21.64
C VAL A 108 5.25 0.28 -20.67
N PHE A 109 5.54 0.46 -19.38
CA PHE A 109 4.93 -0.25 -18.26
C PHE A 109 3.73 0.56 -17.76
N ASN A 110 2.53 0.16 -18.16
CA ASN A 110 1.32 0.85 -17.75
C ASN A 110 0.90 0.41 -16.34
N LEU A 111 1.10 1.28 -15.34
CA LEU A 111 0.68 1.05 -13.95
C LEU A 111 -0.77 1.50 -13.69
N SER A 112 -1.39 2.17 -14.65
CA SER A 112 -2.83 2.52 -14.59
C SER A 112 -3.68 1.26 -14.79
N GLU A 113 -4.93 1.29 -14.37
CA GLU A 113 -5.85 0.19 -14.68
C GLU A 113 -5.81 -0.13 -16.19
N PRO A 114 -5.61 -1.41 -16.57
CA PRO A 114 -5.32 -1.78 -17.95
C PRO A 114 -6.38 -1.25 -18.91
N LYS A 115 -5.95 -0.42 -19.85
CA LYS A 115 -6.79 0.09 -20.95
C LYS A 115 -5.95 -0.03 -22.21
N ARG A 116 -6.38 -0.88 -23.15
CA ARG A 116 -5.69 -1.17 -24.43
C ARG A 116 -5.40 0.06 -25.32
N VAL A 117 -5.76 1.27 -24.89
CA VAL A 117 -5.56 2.54 -25.59
C VAL A 117 -4.08 2.81 -25.87
N LEU A 118 -3.17 2.44 -24.98
CA LEU A 118 -1.73 2.70 -25.15
C LEU A 118 -1.10 1.91 -26.31
N ARG A 119 -1.65 0.73 -26.62
CA ARG A 119 -1.16 -0.13 -27.72
C ARG A 119 -1.36 0.49 -29.10
N ASN A 120 -2.22 1.50 -29.20
CA ASN A 120 -2.42 2.22 -30.46
C ASN A 120 -1.30 3.22 -30.74
N GLU A 121 -0.60 3.68 -29.70
CA GLU A 121 0.39 4.76 -29.81
C GLU A 121 1.83 4.25 -29.59
N HIS A 122 2.01 3.18 -28.79
CA HIS A 122 3.32 2.61 -28.48
C HIS A 122 3.43 1.15 -28.94
N LYS A 123 4.58 0.82 -29.56
CA LYS A 123 4.89 -0.54 -30.06
C LYS A 123 5.00 -1.57 -28.93
N HIS A 124 5.71 -1.22 -27.85
CA HIS A 124 5.95 -2.11 -26.71
C HIS A 124 5.20 -1.61 -25.48
N VAL A 125 4.11 -2.29 -25.12
CA VAL A 125 3.31 -1.98 -23.92
C VAL A 125 3.09 -3.23 -23.08
N LYS A 126 3.45 -3.13 -21.81
CA LYS A 126 3.16 -4.13 -20.78
C LYS A 126 2.14 -3.57 -19.79
N GLU A 127 1.02 -4.27 -19.65
CA GLU A 127 -0.06 -3.90 -18.74
C GLU A 127 0.23 -4.49 -17.37
N VAL A 128 0.56 -3.63 -16.40
CA VAL A 128 0.99 -4.06 -15.06
C VAL A 128 0.28 -3.31 -13.94
N GLY A 129 -0.78 -2.57 -14.28
CA GLY A 129 -1.52 -1.77 -13.31
C GLY A 129 -2.44 -2.57 -12.40
N TRP A 130 -2.83 -1.92 -11.31
CA TRP A 130 -3.75 -2.41 -10.30
C TRP A 130 -4.81 -1.34 -9.97
N ALA A 131 -5.75 -1.62 -9.07
CA ALA A 131 -6.78 -0.65 -8.68
C ALA A 131 -6.16 0.61 -8.03
N ILE A 132 -6.71 1.80 -8.31
CA ILE A 132 -6.11 3.08 -7.87
C ILE A 132 -6.12 3.30 -6.35
N GLU A 133 -7.07 2.71 -5.65
CA GLU A 133 -7.29 2.86 -4.20
C GLU A 133 -6.64 1.75 -3.37
N LEU A 134 -5.96 0.80 -4.02
CA LEU A 134 -5.37 -0.37 -3.36
C LEU A 134 -3.86 -0.39 -3.52
N ALA A 135 -3.18 -0.98 -2.54
CA ALA A 135 -1.80 -1.43 -2.70
C ALA A 135 -1.74 -2.61 -3.69
N PRO A 136 -0.69 -2.68 -4.53
CA PRO A 136 -0.52 -3.79 -5.44
C PRO A 136 -0.20 -5.09 -4.66
N PRO A 137 -0.70 -6.25 -5.11
CA PRO A 137 -0.26 -7.55 -4.62
C PRO A 137 1.27 -7.70 -4.62
N LEU A 138 1.84 -8.45 -3.66
CA LEU A 138 3.28 -8.69 -3.61
C LEU A 138 3.81 -9.37 -4.88
N GLU A 139 3.02 -10.28 -5.46
CA GLU A 139 3.33 -10.91 -6.75
C GLU A 139 3.49 -9.86 -7.86
N ARG A 140 2.64 -8.81 -7.87
CA ARG A 140 2.68 -7.74 -8.86
C ARG A 140 3.95 -6.90 -8.72
N LEU A 141 4.34 -6.57 -7.49
CA LEU A 141 5.61 -5.86 -7.23
C LEU A 141 6.80 -6.67 -7.77
N CYS A 142 6.85 -7.96 -7.45
CA CYS A 142 7.90 -8.86 -7.92
C CYS A 142 7.92 -8.95 -9.45
N SER A 143 6.77 -9.18 -10.09
CA SER A 143 6.67 -9.32 -11.54
C SER A 143 7.13 -8.05 -12.24
N VAL A 144 6.66 -6.87 -11.80
CA VAL A 144 7.04 -5.60 -12.42
C VAL A 144 8.53 -5.33 -12.30
N CYS A 145 9.13 -5.57 -11.13
CA CYS A 145 10.56 -5.38 -10.95
C CYS A 145 11.38 -6.29 -11.88
N LYS A 146 11.03 -7.58 -11.95
CA LYS A 146 11.66 -8.55 -12.85
C LYS A 146 11.50 -8.17 -14.33
N ASP A 147 10.33 -7.66 -14.70
CA ASP A 147 10.05 -7.28 -16.08
C ASP A 147 10.84 -6.03 -16.50
N ILE A 148 10.98 -5.05 -15.61
CA ILE A 148 11.82 -3.87 -15.85
C ILE A 148 13.28 -4.29 -15.99
N ASP A 149 13.79 -5.08 -15.04
CA ASP A 149 15.17 -5.56 -15.02
C ASP A 149 15.50 -6.39 -16.26
N SER A 150 14.66 -7.38 -16.60
CA SER A 150 14.82 -8.22 -17.80
C SER A 150 14.78 -7.40 -19.09
N TRP A 151 13.90 -6.40 -19.17
CA TRP A 151 13.89 -5.50 -20.32
C TRP A 151 15.21 -4.74 -20.42
N LEU A 152 15.64 -4.07 -19.35
CA LEU A 152 16.87 -3.26 -19.34
C LEU A 152 18.14 -4.09 -19.58
N ALA A 153 18.19 -5.34 -19.10
CA ALA A 153 19.34 -6.22 -19.25
C ALA A 153 19.58 -6.66 -20.70
N GLY A 154 18.56 -6.65 -21.56
CA GLY A 154 18.70 -7.18 -22.91
C GLY A 154 19.39 -6.27 -23.93
N ASP A 155 19.62 -4.99 -23.63
CA ASP A 155 20.47 -4.06 -24.41
C ASP A 155 20.74 -2.80 -23.58
N GLN A 156 21.95 -2.22 -23.67
CA GLN A 156 22.34 -1.02 -22.90
C GLN A 156 21.54 0.25 -23.23
N HIS A 157 20.97 0.34 -24.44
CA HIS A 157 20.16 1.48 -24.89
C HIS A 157 18.68 1.33 -24.55
N ARG A 158 18.26 0.21 -23.93
CA ARG A 158 16.87 0.01 -23.56
C ARG A 158 16.43 0.95 -22.45
N ILE A 159 15.22 1.48 -22.62
CA ILE A 159 14.56 2.41 -21.70
C ILE A 159 13.27 1.79 -21.18
N ALA A 160 13.05 1.83 -19.87
CA ALA A 160 11.78 1.51 -19.25
C ALA A 160 10.98 2.79 -19.02
N VAL A 161 9.74 2.84 -19.50
CA VAL A 161 8.84 4.00 -19.32
C VAL A 161 7.69 3.61 -18.38
N LEU A 162 7.72 4.12 -17.15
CA LEU A 162 6.66 3.93 -16.16
C LEU A 162 5.53 4.92 -16.45
N HIS A 163 4.40 4.41 -16.95
CA HIS A 163 3.24 5.22 -17.29
C HIS A 163 2.16 5.17 -16.19
N VAL A 164 1.69 6.34 -15.77
CA VAL A 164 0.57 6.50 -14.84
C VAL A 164 -0.39 7.58 -15.29
N ARG A 165 -1.69 7.30 -15.18
CA ARG A 165 -2.75 8.29 -15.22
C ARG A 165 -3.42 8.40 -13.86
N GLY A 166 -3.50 9.61 -13.31
CA GLY A 166 -4.17 9.92 -12.06
C GLY A 166 -3.22 9.88 -10.86
N ASN A 167 -3.19 8.79 -10.11
CA ASN A 167 -2.51 8.75 -8.82
C ASN A 167 -0.98 8.55 -8.95
N LYS A 168 -0.19 9.60 -8.71
CA LYS A 168 1.29 9.57 -8.73
C LYS A 168 1.87 8.55 -7.73
N ASP A 169 1.18 8.20 -6.64
CA ASP A 169 1.66 7.22 -5.66
C ASP A 169 2.03 5.88 -6.30
N LYS A 170 1.38 5.50 -7.40
CA LYS A 170 1.72 4.27 -8.12
C LYS A 170 3.14 4.28 -8.70
N LEU A 171 3.62 5.43 -9.17
CA LEU A 171 5.02 5.61 -9.54
C LEU A 171 5.90 5.41 -8.32
N GLY A 172 5.54 6.04 -7.20
CA GLY A 172 6.28 5.91 -5.94
C GLY A 172 6.42 4.46 -5.48
N VAL A 173 5.33 3.69 -5.52
CA VAL A 173 5.33 2.27 -5.14
C VAL A 173 6.28 1.45 -6.00
N ILE A 174 6.21 1.59 -7.33
CA ILE A 174 7.08 0.80 -8.23
C ILE A 174 8.54 1.26 -8.15
N VAL A 175 8.80 2.57 -8.09
CA VAL A 175 10.16 3.09 -7.98
C VAL A 175 10.80 2.68 -6.64
N ALA A 176 10.06 2.77 -5.53
CA ALA A 176 10.55 2.33 -4.23
C ALA A 176 10.78 0.80 -4.19
N ALA A 177 9.84 0.01 -4.71
CA ALA A 177 10.01 -1.44 -4.80
C ALA A 177 11.22 -1.82 -5.69
N TYR A 178 11.39 -1.16 -6.83
CA TYR A 178 12.51 -1.41 -7.74
C TYR A 178 13.86 -0.97 -7.15
N MET A 179 13.88 0.12 -6.38
CA MET A 179 15.08 0.55 -5.63
C MET A 179 15.53 -0.51 -4.63
N HIS A 180 14.58 -1.13 -3.90
CA HIS A 180 14.89 -2.26 -3.02
C HIS A 180 15.29 -3.52 -3.81
N TYR A 181 14.56 -3.86 -4.87
CA TYR A 181 14.89 -5.00 -5.73
C TYR A 181 16.30 -4.90 -6.30
N SER A 182 16.66 -3.80 -6.95
CA SER A 182 17.99 -3.57 -7.54
C SER A 182 19.10 -3.53 -6.49
N SER A 183 18.81 -3.12 -5.24
CA SER A 183 19.81 -3.18 -4.16
C SER A 183 20.20 -4.60 -3.73
N ILE A 184 19.31 -5.57 -3.92
CA ILE A 184 19.48 -6.95 -3.45
C ILE A 184 19.80 -7.90 -4.62
N CYS A 185 19.10 -7.73 -5.74
CA CYS A 185 19.19 -8.60 -6.92
C CYS A 185 20.02 -7.99 -8.06
N GLY A 186 20.33 -6.69 -8.01
CA GLY A 186 21.07 -5.98 -9.06
C GLY A 186 22.58 -5.93 -8.83
N ASN A 187 23.31 -5.37 -9.79
CA ASN A 187 24.76 -5.25 -9.74
C ASN A 187 25.20 -4.08 -8.86
N ALA A 188 26.36 -4.20 -8.20
CA ALA A 188 26.90 -3.19 -7.29
C ALA A 188 27.13 -1.81 -7.95
N GLU A 189 27.38 -1.79 -9.27
CA GLU A 189 27.58 -0.58 -10.08
C GLU A 189 26.32 0.30 -10.20
N GLN A 190 25.14 -0.21 -9.85
CA GLN A 190 23.86 0.54 -9.88
C GLN A 190 23.64 1.43 -8.65
N ALA A 191 24.69 1.80 -7.90
CA ALA A 191 24.56 2.67 -6.73
C ALA A 191 24.04 4.07 -7.07
N LEU A 192 24.47 4.63 -8.20
CA LEU A 192 23.99 5.92 -8.71
C LEU A 192 22.49 5.89 -9.08
N ASP A 193 22.01 4.75 -9.56
CA ASP A 193 20.59 4.56 -9.85
C ASP A 193 19.75 4.63 -8.57
N ARG A 194 20.25 4.11 -7.44
CA ARG A 194 19.54 4.21 -6.15
C ARG A 194 19.43 5.64 -5.64
N PHE A 195 20.49 6.43 -5.78
CA PHE A 195 20.43 7.85 -5.44
C PHE A 195 19.43 8.58 -6.34
N SER A 196 19.47 8.34 -7.65
CA SER A 196 18.55 8.93 -8.62
C SER A 196 17.09 8.55 -8.33
N MET A 197 16.82 7.28 -8.02
CA MET A 197 15.50 6.79 -7.62
C MET A 197 15.01 7.48 -6.35
N ARG A 198 15.85 7.58 -5.31
CA ARG A 198 15.49 8.27 -4.07
C ARG A 198 15.17 9.74 -4.32
N LYS A 199 16.03 10.44 -5.06
CA LYS A 199 15.82 11.84 -5.45
C LYS A 199 14.53 12.03 -6.25
N PHE A 200 14.25 11.13 -7.19
CA PHE A 200 13.00 11.16 -7.95
C PHE A 200 11.78 11.03 -7.03
N LEU A 201 11.80 10.08 -6.08
CA LEU A 201 10.73 9.91 -5.10
C LEU A 201 10.51 11.19 -4.30
N ASP A 202 11.57 11.80 -3.79
CA ASP A 202 11.49 13.02 -2.96
C ASP A 202 10.99 14.23 -3.76
N ASP A 203 11.52 14.44 -4.97
CA ASP A 203 11.23 15.63 -5.79
C ASP A 203 9.89 15.55 -6.56
N ASN A 204 9.45 14.36 -6.98
CA ASN A 204 8.35 14.20 -7.94
C ASN A 204 7.11 13.50 -7.38
N VAL A 205 7.25 12.71 -6.32
CA VAL A 205 6.15 11.92 -5.73
C VAL A 205 5.83 12.38 -4.31
N GLY A 206 6.86 12.58 -3.49
CA GLY A 206 6.72 12.80 -2.05
C GLY A 206 6.38 11.52 -1.28
N PRO A 207 5.97 11.64 0.00
CA PRO A 207 5.56 10.51 0.81
C PRO A 207 4.35 9.77 0.22
N LEU A 208 4.40 8.44 0.22
CA LEU A 208 3.26 7.61 -0.18
C LEU A 208 2.06 7.91 0.75
N ARG A 209 0.92 8.30 0.15
CA ARG A 209 -0.24 8.79 0.90
C ARG A 209 -1.08 7.69 1.50
N LEU A 210 -1.11 6.52 0.86
CA LEU A 210 -1.81 5.34 1.38
C LEU A 210 -0.87 4.51 2.25
N PRO A 211 -1.16 4.34 3.55
CA PRO A 211 -0.35 3.48 4.41
C PRO A 211 -0.21 2.04 3.90
N SER A 212 -1.23 1.49 3.25
CA SER A 212 -1.13 0.17 2.63
C SER A 212 -0.09 0.12 1.51
N ASN A 213 0.09 1.19 0.73
CA ASN A 213 1.15 1.24 -0.29
C ASN A 213 2.53 1.11 0.37
N LYS A 214 2.77 1.88 1.44
CA LYS A 214 4.02 1.82 2.20
C LYS A 214 4.25 0.42 2.78
N ARG A 215 3.25 -0.15 3.44
CA ARG A 215 3.30 -1.49 4.03
C ARG A 215 3.70 -2.56 3.01
N TYR A 216 3.15 -2.50 1.81
CA TYR A 216 3.46 -3.48 0.76
C TYR A 216 4.87 -3.33 0.18
N VAL A 217 5.39 -2.09 0.07
CA VAL A 217 6.80 -1.85 -0.26
C VAL A 217 7.70 -2.41 0.84
N ASP A 218 7.37 -2.16 2.11
CA ASP A 218 8.13 -2.65 3.27
C ASP A 218 8.09 -4.19 3.35
N TYR A 219 6.94 -4.81 3.10
CA TYR A 219 6.81 -6.26 3.00
C TYR A 219 7.69 -6.81 1.88
N PHE A 220 7.64 -6.22 0.70
CA PHE A 220 8.45 -6.66 -0.44
C PHE A 220 9.95 -6.55 -0.13
N ALA A 221 10.40 -5.41 0.39
CA ALA A 221 11.79 -5.20 0.78
C ALA A 221 12.25 -6.16 1.89
N GLY A 222 11.41 -6.37 2.91
CA GLY A 222 11.69 -7.27 4.03
C GLY A 222 11.75 -8.74 3.61
N LEU A 223 10.89 -9.17 2.69
CA LEU A 223 10.91 -10.52 2.14
C LEU A 223 12.15 -10.76 1.27
N LEU A 224 12.52 -9.79 0.42
CA LEU A 224 13.72 -9.88 -0.41
C LEU A 224 15.01 -9.92 0.42
N SER A 225 15.06 -9.15 1.51
CA SER A 225 16.22 -9.07 2.40
C SER A 225 16.26 -10.17 3.48
N HIS A 226 15.27 -11.08 3.47
CA HIS A 226 15.08 -12.12 4.50
C HIS A 226 14.85 -11.60 5.93
N ASN A 227 14.61 -10.29 6.10
CA ASN A 227 14.21 -9.69 7.37
C ASN A 227 12.77 -10.06 7.76
N ILE A 228 11.92 -10.39 6.79
CA ILE A 228 10.60 -10.98 7.01
C ILE A 228 10.66 -12.46 6.62
N LYS A 229 10.38 -13.35 7.59
CA LYS A 229 10.24 -14.79 7.33
C LYS A 229 8.87 -15.07 6.75
N ILE A 230 8.83 -15.86 5.68
CA ILE A 230 7.57 -16.27 5.04
C ILE A 230 6.78 -17.14 6.00
N ASN A 231 5.59 -16.68 6.37
CA ASN A 231 4.60 -17.50 7.05
C ASN A 231 3.78 -18.32 6.02
N ALA A 232 3.95 -19.64 6.07
CA ALA A 232 3.19 -20.59 5.25
C ALA A 232 2.03 -21.26 6.02
N ALA A 233 1.87 -20.99 7.31
CA ALA A 233 0.84 -21.60 8.13
C ALA A 233 -0.55 -21.07 7.74
N PRO A 234 -1.59 -21.93 7.75
CA PRO A 234 -2.97 -21.48 7.61
C PRO A 234 -3.32 -20.47 8.70
N MET A 235 -3.95 -19.35 8.31
CA MET A 235 -4.39 -18.33 9.25
C MET A 235 -5.90 -18.22 9.27
N TYR A 236 -6.47 -18.08 10.47
CA TYR A 236 -7.90 -17.87 10.67
C TYR A 236 -8.14 -16.57 11.39
N LEU A 237 -8.79 -15.61 10.75
CA LEU A 237 -9.22 -14.39 11.42
C LEU A 237 -10.41 -14.69 12.32
N THR A 238 -10.26 -14.41 13.61
CA THR A 238 -11.30 -14.71 14.60
C THR A 238 -11.98 -13.47 15.14
N HIS A 239 -11.24 -12.37 15.27
CA HIS A 239 -11.74 -11.14 15.86
C HIS A 239 -11.11 -9.94 15.16
N VAL A 240 -11.92 -8.92 14.96
CA VAL A 240 -11.47 -7.58 14.59
C VAL A 240 -11.95 -6.63 15.67
N THR A 241 -11.02 -6.03 16.38
CA THR A 241 -11.33 -5.05 17.42
C THR A 241 -10.95 -3.67 16.91
N VAL A 242 -11.94 -2.80 16.88
CA VAL A 242 -11.79 -1.40 16.51
C VAL A 242 -11.89 -0.57 17.76
N LEU A 243 -10.92 0.31 17.89
CA LEU A 243 -10.60 1.02 19.09
C LEU A 243 -10.79 2.48 18.73
N GLY A 244 -11.75 3.10 19.41
CA GLY A 244 -12.08 4.51 19.30
C GLY A 244 -13.24 4.61 18.36
N ALA A 245 -14.44 4.75 18.94
CA ALA A 245 -15.64 4.84 18.14
C ALA A 245 -15.52 6.03 17.18
N PRO A 246 -15.57 5.78 15.88
CA PRO A 246 -15.58 6.87 14.92
C PRO A 246 -16.84 7.71 15.10
N THR A 247 -16.68 9.02 15.24
CA THR A 247 -17.78 9.96 15.42
C THR A 247 -18.43 10.27 14.07
N PHE A 248 -19.58 9.65 13.77
CA PHE A 248 -20.32 9.88 12.52
C PHE A 248 -21.70 10.48 12.76
N GLN A 249 -22.61 9.73 13.38
CA GLN A 249 -24.00 10.14 13.61
C GLN A 249 -24.27 10.20 15.12
N ASN A 250 -24.65 11.39 15.62
CA ASN A 250 -24.93 11.64 17.03
C ASN A 250 -23.81 11.18 17.96
N GLY A 251 -22.54 11.47 17.61
CA GLY A 251 -21.38 11.04 18.38
C GLY A 251 -20.92 9.59 18.15
N GLY A 252 -21.79 8.75 17.57
CA GLY A 252 -21.53 7.31 17.36
C GLY A 252 -21.49 6.87 15.89
N CYS A 253 -21.55 5.55 15.65
CA CYS A 253 -21.63 4.98 14.30
C CYS A 253 -22.34 3.63 14.25
N ARG A 254 -22.97 3.32 13.11
CA ARG A 254 -23.47 1.97 12.76
C ARG A 254 -22.42 1.24 11.91
N ALA A 255 -21.46 0.58 12.54
CA ALA A 255 -20.29 -0.01 11.88
C ALA A 255 -20.56 -1.42 11.33
N PHE A 256 -19.98 -1.76 10.19
CA PHE A 256 -19.87 -3.15 9.73
C PHE A 256 -18.59 -3.37 8.94
N LEU A 257 -18.09 -4.61 8.94
CA LEU A 257 -16.87 -5.01 8.25
C LEU A 257 -17.17 -5.77 6.97
N LYS A 258 -16.33 -5.54 5.95
CA LYS A 258 -16.17 -6.41 4.80
C LYS A 258 -14.72 -6.84 4.67
N ILE A 259 -14.50 -8.13 4.43
CA ILE A 259 -13.17 -8.72 4.27
C ILE A 259 -13.09 -9.34 2.88
N TYR A 260 -11.98 -9.08 2.22
CA TYR A 260 -11.72 -9.53 0.87
C TYR A 260 -10.40 -10.31 0.83
N GLU A 261 -10.38 -11.40 0.08
CA GLU A 261 -9.16 -12.07 -0.38
C GLU A 261 -8.93 -11.66 -1.84
N GLY A 262 -7.83 -10.95 -2.09
CA GLY A 262 -7.60 -10.24 -3.34
C GLY A 262 -8.73 -9.24 -3.61
N HIS A 263 -9.61 -9.57 -4.57
CA HIS A 263 -10.76 -8.75 -4.95
C HIS A 263 -12.12 -9.40 -4.61
N THR A 264 -12.11 -10.60 -4.01
CA THR A 264 -13.33 -11.37 -3.73
C THR A 264 -13.78 -11.15 -2.30
N PRO A 265 -15.02 -10.69 -2.05
CA PRO A 265 -15.53 -10.59 -0.69
C PRO A 265 -15.73 -11.99 -0.10
N VAL A 266 -15.08 -12.26 1.02
CA VAL A 266 -15.13 -13.56 1.72
C VAL A 266 -15.91 -13.49 3.03
N TYR A 267 -16.14 -12.28 3.57
CA TYR A 267 -16.92 -12.10 4.79
C TYR A 267 -17.57 -10.71 4.84
N THR A 268 -18.78 -10.64 5.36
CA THR A 268 -19.47 -9.41 5.74
C THR A 268 -20.08 -9.61 7.12
N SER A 269 -19.77 -8.72 8.06
CA SER A 269 -20.32 -8.82 9.42
C SER A 269 -21.76 -8.32 9.49
N GLY A 270 -22.42 -8.60 10.61
CA GLY A 270 -23.59 -7.83 11.04
C GLY A 270 -23.24 -6.35 11.28
N VAL A 271 -24.28 -5.54 11.51
CA VAL A 271 -24.13 -4.10 11.83
C VAL A 271 -24.06 -3.93 13.35
N TYR A 272 -23.03 -3.22 13.81
CA TYR A 272 -22.78 -2.90 15.20
C TYR A 272 -23.13 -1.43 15.45
N SER A 273 -24.14 -1.18 16.28
CA SER A 273 -24.47 0.18 16.71
C SER A 273 -23.55 0.57 17.86
N VAL A 274 -22.69 1.54 17.61
CA VAL A 274 -21.72 2.09 18.56
C VAL A 274 -22.21 3.46 18.97
N SER A 275 -22.68 3.60 20.21
CA SER A 275 -23.16 4.87 20.77
C SER A 275 -22.02 5.84 21.07
N ASP A 276 -22.35 7.11 21.27
CA ASP A 276 -21.40 8.11 21.76
C ASP A 276 -20.77 7.69 23.11
N GLY A 277 -19.50 8.02 23.30
CA GLY A 277 -18.72 7.63 24.48
C GLY A 277 -18.28 6.15 24.55
N ILE A 278 -18.77 5.28 23.67
CA ILE A 278 -18.27 3.91 23.56
C ILE A 278 -16.86 3.94 22.99
N GLN A 279 -15.95 3.27 23.69
CA GLN A 279 -14.53 3.34 23.39
C GLN A 279 -14.07 2.26 22.42
N GLN A 280 -14.80 1.15 22.29
CA GLN A 280 -14.39 0.07 21.39
C GLN A 280 -15.57 -0.77 20.93
N PHE A 281 -15.40 -1.46 19.81
CA PHE A 281 -16.27 -2.56 19.42
C PHE A 281 -15.44 -3.72 18.84
N THR A 282 -15.91 -4.95 19.09
CA THR A 282 -15.28 -6.16 18.57
C THR A 282 -16.26 -6.92 17.68
N VAL A 283 -15.80 -7.25 16.49
CA VAL A 283 -16.49 -8.12 15.56
C VAL A 283 -15.91 -9.52 15.68
N ASN A 284 -16.74 -10.45 16.18
CA ASN A 284 -16.42 -11.87 16.21
C ASN A 284 -16.63 -12.43 14.79
N VAL A 285 -15.56 -12.91 14.17
CA VAL A 285 -15.58 -13.47 12.83
C VAL A 285 -15.84 -14.97 12.93
N THR A 286 -17.02 -15.38 12.47
CA THR A 286 -17.46 -16.78 12.47
C THR A 286 -17.98 -17.16 11.08
N THR A 287 -17.71 -18.38 10.66
CA THR A 287 -18.22 -18.94 9.40
C THR A 287 -19.04 -20.19 9.72
N GLU A 288 -19.90 -20.64 8.78
CA GLU A 288 -20.80 -21.78 9.02
C GLU A 288 -20.02 -23.00 9.57
N GLY A 289 -20.31 -23.35 10.82
CA GLY A 289 -19.68 -24.48 11.51
C GLY A 289 -18.23 -24.31 11.95
N ARG A 290 -17.59 -23.13 11.77
CA ARG A 290 -16.17 -22.91 12.15
C ARG A 290 -15.93 -21.60 12.90
N LYS A 291 -15.09 -21.66 13.94
CA LYS A 291 -14.55 -20.47 14.61
C LYS A 291 -13.46 -19.85 13.73
N GLY A 292 -13.74 -18.69 13.16
CA GLY A 292 -12.81 -17.93 12.33
C GLY A 292 -13.01 -18.11 10.83
N LEU A 293 -12.52 -17.11 10.09
CA LEU A 293 -12.48 -17.07 8.63
C LEU A 293 -11.08 -17.46 8.17
N PRO A 294 -10.89 -18.55 7.41
CA PRO A 294 -9.60 -18.86 6.82
C PRO A 294 -9.18 -17.71 5.89
N LEU A 295 -7.91 -17.30 6.00
CA LEU A 295 -7.31 -16.23 5.22
C LEU A 295 -6.03 -16.70 4.52
N ARG A 296 -5.86 -16.34 3.25
CA ARG A 296 -4.63 -16.58 2.49
C ARG A 296 -4.33 -15.46 1.49
N GLY A 297 -3.07 -15.04 1.44
CA GLY A 297 -2.56 -14.08 0.46
C GLY A 297 -2.86 -12.64 0.85
N ASP A 298 -3.26 -11.85 -0.14
CA ASP A 298 -3.61 -10.44 0.00
C ASP A 298 -4.99 -10.27 0.64
N ILE A 299 -5.03 -9.68 1.83
CA ILE A 299 -6.25 -9.45 2.59
C ILE A 299 -6.55 -7.96 2.64
N LEU A 300 -7.78 -7.60 2.34
CA LEU A 300 -8.30 -6.24 2.52
C LEU A 300 -9.45 -6.27 3.53
N VAL A 301 -9.31 -5.50 4.61
CA VAL A 301 -10.35 -5.25 5.60
C VAL A 301 -10.87 -3.83 5.41
N LYS A 302 -12.19 -3.69 5.16
CA LYS A 302 -12.87 -2.39 5.11
C LYS A 302 -13.94 -2.31 6.18
N CYS A 303 -13.94 -1.20 6.91
CA CYS A 303 -14.99 -0.86 7.86
C CYS A 303 -15.83 0.28 7.32
N TYR A 304 -17.14 0.19 7.50
CA TYR A 304 -18.10 1.15 6.97
C TYR A 304 -19.08 1.60 8.04
N HIS A 305 -19.45 2.87 7.99
CA HIS A 305 -20.63 3.41 8.66
C HIS A 305 -21.84 3.23 7.72
N ARG A 306 -22.87 2.52 8.18
CA ARG A 306 -24.14 2.33 7.46
C ARG A 306 -25.07 3.51 7.69
N ARG A 307 -25.49 4.15 6.59
CA ARG A 307 -26.60 5.12 6.52
C ARG A 307 -27.85 4.40 6.01
N GLU A 308 -28.97 5.12 5.89
CA GLU A 308 -30.25 4.53 5.43
C GLU A 308 -30.13 3.96 4.02
N GLU A 309 -29.59 4.75 3.09
CA GLU A 309 -29.50 4.38 1.66
C GLU A 309 -28.05 4.29 1.14
N SER A 310 -27.07 4.52 2.01
CA SER A 310 -25.67 4.54 1.61
C SER A 310 -24.75 4.01 2.71
N ARG A 311 -23.45 3.97 2.40
CA ARG A 311 -22.41 3.64 3.37
C ARG A 311 -21.22 4.55 3.16
N GLU A 312 -20.56 4.87 4.25
CA GLU A 312 -19.38 5.71 4.27
C GLU A 312 -18.20 4.90 4.82
N PRO A 313 -17.03 4.91 4.17
CA PRO A 313 -15.88 4.18 4.69
C PRO A 313 -15.35 4.84 5.96
N ILE A 314 -15.10 4.02 6.98
CA ILE A 314 -14.45 4.42 8.22
C ILE A 314 -12.93 4.27 8.05
N PHE A 315 -12.50 3.08 7.64
CA PHE A 315 -11.10 2.79 7.34
C PHE A 315 -11.00 1.65 6.32
N ALA A 316 -9.83 1.55 5.70
CA ALA A 316 -9.40 0.37 4.97
C ALA A 316 -7.98 -0.03 5.40
N CYS A 317 -7.67 -1.31 5.31
CA CYS A 317 -6.34 -1.84 5.62
C CYS A 317 -6.06 -3.06 4.75
N GLN A 318 -4.92 -3.06 4.06
CA GLN A 318 -4.42 -4.25 3.37
C GLN A 318 -3.22 -4.86 4.08
N PHE A 319 -3.17 -6.18 4.16
CA PHE A 319 -1.98 -6.90 4.61
C PHE A 319 -1.86 -8.22 3.86
N HIS A 320 -0.66 -8.79 3.83
CA HIS A 320 -0.42 -10.09 3.23
C HIS A 320 -0.17 -11.13 4.30
N THR A 321 -0.84 -12.29 4.22
CA THR A 321 -0.76 -13.32 5.26
C THR A 321 0.66 -13.85 5.49
N CYS A 322 1.49 -13.89 4.45
CA CYS A 322 2.86 -14.39 4.57
C CYS A 322 3.80 -13.49 5.38
N ALA A 323 3.45 -12.22 5.60
CA ALA A 323 4.26 -11.28 6.35
C ALA A 323 3.85 -11.20 7.84
N VAL A 324 2.91 -12.04 8.27
CA VAL A 324 2.42 -12.06 9.66
C VAL A 324 3.28 -13.02 10.48
N ALA A 325 3.98 -12.52 11.50
CA ALA A 325 4.80 -13.34 12.40
C ALA A 325 4.04 -13.76 13.68
N ASP A 326 3.45 -12.81 14.41
CA ASP A 326 3.02 -13.04 15.80
C ASP A 326 1.52 -13.32 15.97
N HIS A 327 0.87 -13.87 14.93
CA HIS A 327 -0.57 -14.17 14.89
C HIS A 327 -1.51 -13.00 15.27
N THR A 328 -0.97 -11.80 15.38
CA THR A 328 -1.65 -10.55 15.72
C THR A 328 -1.14 -9.48 14.78
N LEU A 329 -2.06 -8.64 14.29
CA LEU A 329 -1.72 -7.43 13.57
C LEU A 329 -2.34 -6.24 14.29
N SER A 330 -1.55 -5.21 14.50
CA SER A 330 -1.99 -3.95 15.09
C SER A 330 -1.60 -2.83 14.14
N PHE A 331 -2.52 -1.91 13.87
CA PHE A 331 -2.33 -0.81 12.95
C PHE A 331 -2.76 0.49 13.61
N THR A 332 -1.93 1.51 13.65
CA THR A 332 -2.35 2.83 14.12
C THR A 332 -3.34 3.45 13.12
N ARG A 333 -4.02 4.53 13.51
CA ARG A 333 -4.85 5.34 12.61
C ARG A 333 -4.04 5.85 11.42
N GLN A 334 -2.77 6.22 11.65
CA GLN A 334 -1.86 6.64 10.59
C GLN A 334 -1.48 5.48 9.65
N GLU A 335 -1.69 4.23 10.08
CA GLU A 335 -1.46 3.02 9.28
C GLU A 335 -2.73 2.50 8.60
N LEU A 336 -3.86 3.17 8.76
CA LEU A 336 -5.13 2.81 8.13
C LEU A 336 -5.42 3.76 6.96
N ASP A 337 -5.64 3.18 5.78
CA ASP A 337 -6.10 3.94 4.63
C ASP A 337 -7.45 4.60 4.97
N ILE A 338 -7.72 5.76 4.37
CA ILE A 338 -8.90 6.62 4.63
C ILE A 338 -8.82 7.31 6.00
N ALA A 339 -8.60 6.56 7.07
CA ALA A 339 -8.54 7.10 8.44
C ALA A 339 -7.33 8.01 8.69
N CYS A 340 -6.21 7.76 8.00
CA CYS A 340 -5.00 8.58 8.07
C CYS A 340 -5.22 10.03 7.61
N ASN A 341 -6.23 10.28 6.77
CA ASN A 341 -6.53 11.59 6.17
C ASN A 341 -7.77 12.27 6.79
N GLY A 342 -8.45 11.62 7.75
CA GLY A 342 -9.64 12.18 8.38
C GLY A 342 -9.33 13.50 9.11
N LYS A 343 -10.13 14.54 8.88
CA LYS A 343 -10.03 15.81 9.62
C LYS A 343 -10.22 15.55 11.12
N PHE A 344 -9.47 16.26 11.95
CA PHE A 344 -9.80 16.42 13.36
C PHE A 344 -11.23 16.96 13.45
N ILE A 345 -12.15 16.19 14.02
CA ILE A 345 -13.23 16.82 14.76
C ILE A 345 -12.58 17.13 16.11
N SER A 346 -11.96 18.32 16.19
CA SER A 346 -11.73 18.95 17.49
C SER A 346 -13.09 19.15 18.17
N PRO A 347 -13.13 19.03 19.52
CA PRO A 347 -14.38 19.05 20.29
C PRO A 347 -15.25 20.28 20.04
#